data_AF-A0A366DCV0-F1
#
_entry.id   AF-A0A366DCV0-F1
#
_cell.length_a   1.000
_cell.length_b   1.000
_cell.length_c   1.000
_cell.angle_alpha   90.00
_cell.angle_beta   90.00
_cell.angle_gamma   90.00
#
_symmetry.space_group_name_H-M   'P 1'
#
loop_
_entity.id
_entity.type
_entity.pdbx_description
1 polymer ?
#
loop_
_entity_poly.entity_id
_entity_poly.type
_entity_poly.pdbx_seq_one_letter_code
_entity_poly.pdbx_strand_id
1 'polypeptide(L)'
;MVDQSGDTDSDLVAGESRADLLLALSYVSTEAGPDGEYIVNGNLPPEVAPPFIRAVMRVEAELLLHDAELVTVDNEEPRTPEERRTDAFVALVLRIDDRH
;
A
#
# COMPACT_ATOMS: atom_id res chain seq x y z
N MET A 1 0.22 6.62 41.55
CA MET A 1 0.41 7.08 40.16
C MET A 1 1.69 6.45 39.62
N VAL A 2 1.55 5.25 39.06
CA VAL A 2 2.47 4.68 38.07
C VAL A 2 1.54 3.97 37.09
N ASP A 3 1.73 4.34 35.84
CA ASP A 3 0.99 4.03 34.63
C ASP A 3 0.70 2.52 34.49
N GLN A 4 -0.58 2.16 34.43
CA GLN A 4 -1.01 0.80 34.11
C GLN A 4 -1.79 0.82 32.80
N SER A 5 -1.52 -0.20 32.00
CA SER A 5 -2.28 -0.67 30.82
C SER A 5 -2.30 0.28 29.63
N GLY A 6 -1.57 0.06 28.54
CA GLY A 6 -0.95 -1.18 28.06
C GLY A 6 -1.13 -1.17 26.55
N ASP A 7 -0.05 -1.38 25.81
CA ASP A 7 -0.05 -2.20 24.61
C ASP A 7 -1.36 -2.18 23.79
N THR A 8 -1.79 -0.99 23.35
CA THR A 8 -2.56 -0.93 22.12
C THR A 8 -1.54 -1.28 21.07
N ASP A 9 -1.35 -2.58 20.85
CA ASP A 9 -0.67 -3.13 19.69
C ASP A 9 -1.26 -2.37 18.51
N SER A 10 -0.52 -1.36 18.07
CA SER A 10 -1.06 -0.38 17.16
C SER A 10 -1.25 -1.16 15.88
N ASP A 11 -2.51 -1.42 15.51
CA ASP A 11 -2.88 -2.16 14.31
C ASP A 11 -2.48 -1.34 13.09
N LEU A 12 -1.18 -1.38 12.81
CA LEU A 12 -0.49 -0.58 11.82
C LEU A 12 -0.17 -1.49 10.64
N VAL A 13 -0.57 -1.05 9.46
CA VAL A 13 -0.19 -1.68 8.20
C VAL A 13 0.66 -0.69 7.43
N ALA A 14 1.88 -1.11 7.08
CA ALA A 14 2.89 -0.25 6.48
C ALA A 14 3.04 1.08 7.26
N GLY A 15 3.08 1.02 8.59
CA GLY A 15 3.31 2.18 9.46
C GLY A 15 2.13 3.16 9.63
N GLU A 16 0.94 2.84 9.10
CA GLU A 16 -0.27 3.67 9.22
C GLU A 16 -1.43 2.84 9.80
N SER A 17 -2.38 3.49 10.48
CA SER A 17 -3.53 2.83 11.10
C SER A 17 -4.36 2.03 10.09
N ARG A 18 -4.62 0.73 10.35
CA ARG A 18 -5.48 -0.10 9.49
C ARG A 18 -6.85 0.51 9.31
N ALA A 19 -7.41 1.11 10.36
CA ALA A 19 -8.72 1.76 10.29
C ALA A 19 -8.74 2.93 9.31
N ASP A 20 -7.68 3.75 9.29
CA ASP A 20 -7.56 4.89 8.37
C ASP A 20 -7.37 4.40 6.92
N LEU A 21 -6.63 3.31 6.73
CA LEU A 21 -6.43 2.71 5.42
C LEU A 21 -7.72 2.07 4.88
N LEU A 22 -8.50 1.39 5.72
CA LEU A 22 -9.82 0.88 5.35
C LEU A 22 -10.79 2.01 4.98
N LEU A 23 -10.76 3.11 5.73
CA LEU A 23 -11.54 4.30 5.37
C LEU A 23 -11.11 4.86 4.01
N ALA A 24 -9.81 4.92 3.73
CA ALA A 24 -9.29 5.35 2.43
C ALA A 24 -9.79 4.47 1.28
N LEU A 25 -9.78 3.15 1.47
CA LEU A 25 -10.28 2.19 0.47
C LEU A 25 -11.77 2.37 0.16
N SER A 26 -12.56 2.93 1.08
CA SER A 26 -13.98 3.24 0.81
C SER A 26 -14.17 4.34 -0.25
N TYR A 27 -13.13 5.15 -0.53
CA TYR A 27 -13.12 6.17 -1.58
C TYR A 27 -12.54 5.67 -2.91
N VAL A 28 -12.15 4.40 -2.98
CA VAL A 28 -11.57 3.77 -4.17
C VAL A 28 -12.65 2.95 -4.87
N SER A 29 -12.75 3.13 -6.18
CA SER A 29 -13.59 2.32 -7.07
C SER A 29 -12.74 1.62 -8.12
N THR A 30 -13.24 0.50 -8.64
CA THR A 30 -12.63 -0.21 -9.75
C THR A 30 -13.59 -0.23 -10.94
N GLU A 31 -13.04 -0.04 -12.12
CA GLU A 31 -13.73 -0.16 -13.41
C GLU A 31 -13.01 -1.21 -14.25
N ALA A 32 -13.76 -2.10 -14.90
CA ALA A 32 -13.18 -3.04 -15.84
C ALA A 32 -12.80 -2.31 -17.13
N GLY A 33 -11.54 -2.40 -17.53
CA GLY A 33 -11.05 -1.93 -18.81
C GLY A 33 -11.35 -2.90 -19.96
N PRO A 34 -11.13 -2.47 -21.21
CA PRO A 34 -11.51 -3.22 -22.41
C PRO A 34 -10.79 -4.57 -22.58
N ASP A 35 -9.59 -4.70 -22.00
CA ASP A 35 -8.71 -5.86 -22.20
C ASP A 35 -8.58 -6.74 -20.94
N GLY A 36 -9.54 -6.66 -20.01
CA GLY A 36 -9.53 -7.43 -18.76
C GLY A 36 -8.66 -6.82 -17.65
N GLU A 37 -8.12 -5.63 -17.89
CA GLU A 37 -7.50 -4.79 -16.86
C GLU A 37 -8.55 -4.20 -15.91
N TYR A 38 -8.13 -3.79 -14.71
CA TYR A 38 -8.95 -3.02 -13.79
C TYR A 38 -8.32 -1.65 -13.58
N ILE A 39 -9.09 -0.60 -13.83
CA ILE A 39 -8.71 0.78 -13.56
C ILE A 39 -9.12 1.10 -12.13
N VAL A 40 -8.14 1.44 -11.30
CA VAL A 40 -8.35 1.87 -9.92
C VAL A 40 -8.50 3.39 -9.89
N ASN A 41 -9.69 3.87 -9.54
CA ASN A 41 -9.99 5.28 -9.40
C ASN A 41 -10.18 5.63 -7.92
N GLY A 42 -9.61 6.74 -7.46
CA GLY A 42 -9.77 7.19 -6.08
C GLY A 42 -9.87 8.70 -6.00
N ASN A 43 -10.88 9.20 -5.29
CA ASN A 43 -10.97 10.61 -4.92
C ASN A 43 -10.90 10.72 -3.40
N LEU A 44 -9.67 10.72 -2.87
CA LEU A 44 -9.43 10.71 -1.43
C LEU A 44 -9.56 12.12 -0.86
N PRO A 45 -10.35 12.32 0.20
CA PRO A 45 -10.37 13.59 0.93
C PRO A 45 -8.99 13.94 1.51
N PRO A 46 -8.63 15.23 1.65
CA PRO A 46 -7.33 15.66 2.17
C PRO A 46 -6.96 15.10 3.56
N GLU A 47 -7.95 14.77 4.38
CA GLU A 47 -7.78 14.18 5.69
C GLU A 47 -7.44 12.68 5.65
N VAL A 48 -7.81 11.97 4.58
CA VAL A 48 -7.61 10.52 4.42
C VAL A 48 -6.45 10.21 3.46
N ALA A 49 -6.18 11.11 2.50
CA ALA A 49 -5.16 10.89 1.48
C ALA A 49 -3.73 10.71 2.03
N PRO A 50 -3.24 11.52 3.00
CA PRO A 50 -1.84 11.46 3.40
C PRO A 50 -1.43 10.13 4.05
N PRO A 51 -2.16 9.54 5.02
CA PRO A 51 -1.86 8.21 5.53
C PRO A 51 -1.84 7.15 4.42
N PHE A 52 -2.86 7.15 3.56
CA PHE A 52 -2.95 6.18 2.48
C PHE A 52 -1.78 6.26 1.50
N ILE A 53 -1.44 7.46 1.03
CA ILE A 53 -0.32 7.67 0.10
C ILE A 53 1.01 7.27 0.77
N ARG A 54 1.22 7.59 2.05
CA ARG A 54 2.44 7.18 2.75
C ARG A 54 2.57 5.67 2.88
N ALA A 55 1.47 4.97 3.17
CA ALA A 55 1.47 3.51 3.23
C ALA A 55 1.83 2.90 1.86
N VAL A 56 1.22 3.38 0.77
CA VAL A 56 1.56 2.92 -0.61
C VAL A 56 3.03 3.19 -0.91
N MET A 57 3.52 4.41 -0.66
CA MET A 57 4.91 4.77 -0.91
C MET A 57 5.90 3.92 -0.09
N ARG A 58 5.54 3.54 1.13
CA ARG A 58 6.38 2.69 1.98
C ARG A 58 6.49 1.28 1.40
N VAL A 59 5.39 0.69 0.97
CA VAL A 59 5.40 -0.61 0.27
C VAL A 59 6.14 -0.51 -1.07
N GLU A 60 5.95 0.58 -1.83
CA GLU A 60 6.67 0.84 -3.08
C GLU A 60 8.19 0.89 -2.84
N ALA A 61 8.63 1.52 -1.75
CA ALA A 61 10.05 1.56 -1.37
C ALA A 61 10.60 0.18 -0.97
N GLU A 62 9.82 -0.64 -0.26
CA GLU A 62 10.20 -2.04 0.03
C GLU A 62 10.39 -2.84 -1.26
N LEU A 63 9.47 -2.69 -2.21
CA LEU A 63 9.56 -3.35 -3.52
C LEU A 63 10.75 -2.83 -4.33
N LEU A 64 11.05 -1.54 -4.28
CA LEU A 64 12.21 -0.95 -4.95
C LEU A 64 13.53 -1.52 -4.39
N LEU A 65 13.63 -1.67 -3.07
CA LEU A 65 14.80 -2.29 -2.43
C LEU A 65 14.94 -3.75 -2.85
N HIS A 66 13.82 -4.49 -2.92
CA HIS A 66 13.84 -5.86 -3.40
C HIS A 66 14.23 -5.97 -4.89
N ASP A 67 13.73 -5.07 -5.74
CA ASP A 67 14.11 -5.01 -7.16
C ASP A 67 15.61 -4.79 -7.32
N ALA A 68 16.20 -3.93 -6.48
CA ALA A 68 17.64 -3.66 -6.51
C ALA A 68 18.50 -4.91 -6.24
N GLU A 69 17.99 -5.87 -5.46
CA GLU A 69 18.66 -7.16 -5.22
C GLU A 69 18.59 -8.10 -6.44
N LEU A 70 17.63 -7.88 -7.33
CA LEU A 70 17.38 -8.70 -8.52
C LEU A 70 17.99 -8.12 -9.80
N VAL A 71 18.61 -6.94 -9.74
CA VAL A 71 19.29 -6.32 -10.86
C VAL A 71 20.44 -7.20 -11.33
N THR A 72 20.45 -7.54 -12.61
CA THR A 72 21.53 -8.29 -13.26
C THR A 72 21.98 -7.57 -14.53
N VAL A 73 23.09 -8.00 -15.10
CA VAL A 73 23.60 -7.45 -16.37
C VAL A 73 22.57 -7.61 -17.51
N ASP A 74 21.76 -8.67 -17.49
CA ASP A 74 20.78 -8.96 -18.53
C ASP A 74 19.38 -8.42 -18.19
N ASN A 75 19.17 -7.92 -16.97
CA ASN A 75 17.89 -7.38 -16.51
C ASN A 75 18.14 -6.23 -15.53
N GLU A 76 18.31 -5.03 -16.09
CA GLU A 76 18.70 -3.83 -15.34
C GLU A 76 17.55 -3.25 -14.50
N GLU A 77 16.30 -3.49 -14.90
CA GLU A 77 15.10 -3.01 -14.19
C GLU A 77 14.02 -4.11 -14.20
N PRO A 78 13.92 -4.91 -13.11
CA PRO A 78 12.97 -6.03 -13.03
C PRO A 78 11.51 -5.63 -13.17
N ARG A 79 11.17 -4.39 -12.81
CA ARG A 79 9.83 -3.79 -12.87
C ARG A 79 9.93 -2.29 -13.16
N THR A 80 9.07 -1.81 -14.04
CA THR A 80 8.88 -0.38 -14.29
C THR A 80 8.32 0.32 -13.04
N PRO A 81 8.45 1.66 -12.93
CA PRO A 81 7.86 2.41 -11.83
C PRO A 81 6.33 2.26 -11.70
N GLU A 82 5.62 2.08 -12.81
CA GLU A 82 4.17 1.90 -12.81
C GLU A 82 3.75 0.51 -12.31
N GLU A 83 4.44 -0.54 -12.76
CA GLU A 83 4.26 -1.91 -12.27
C GLU A 83 4.52 -1.98 -10.76
N ARG A 84 5.63 -1.39 -10.29
CA ARG A 84 5.97 -1.37 -8.87
C ARG A 84 4.93 -0.63 -8.03
N ARG A 85 4.37 0.48 -8.52
CA ARG A 85 3.29 1.21 -7.83
C ARG A 85 2.01 0.40 -7.76
N THR A 86 1.64 -0.27 -8.85
CA THR A 86 0.47 -1.16 -8.90
C THR A 86 0.64 -2.33 -7.93
N ASP A 87 1.79 -2.98 -7.95
CA ASP A 87 2.14 -4.05 -7.00
C ASP A 87 2.10 -3.55 -5.56
N ALA A 88 2.60 -2.35 -5.28
CA ALA A 88 2.58 -1.75 -3.95
C ALA A 88 1.16 -1.53 -3.44
N PHE A 89 0.25 -1.05 -4.30
CA PHE A 89 -1.16 -0.89 -3.95
C PHE A 89 -1.82 -2.25 -3.66
N VAL A 90 -1.62 -3.25 -4.53
CA VAL A 90 -2.19 -4.59 -4.33
C VAL A 90 -1.64 -5.23 -3.05
N ALA A 91 -0.33 -5.17 -2.84
CA ALA A 91 0.31 -5.70 -1.63
C ALA A 91 -0.20 -4.99 -0.37
N LEU A 92 -0.42 -3.67 -0.41
CA LEU A 92 -1.02 -2.94 0.71
C LEU A 92 -2.43 -3.45 1.02
N VAL A 93 -3.29 -3.61 0.01
CA VAL A 93 -4.66 -4.12 0.18
C VAL A 93 -4.64 -5.53 0.79
N LEU A 94 -3.76 -6.40 0.31
CA LEU A 94 -3.60 -7.75 0.87
C LEU A 94 -3.17 -7.70 2.35
N ARG A 95 -2.21 -6.84 2.71
CA ARG A 95 -1.78 -6.66 4.12
C ARG A 95 -2.90 -6.08 5.00
N ILE A 96 -3.77 -5.25 4.46
CA ILE A 96 -4.95 -4.71 5.17
C ILE A 96 -6.02 -5.79 5.40
N ASP A 97 -6.18 -6.72 4.46
CA ASP A 97 -7.11 -7.85 4.61
C ASP A 97 -6.55 -8.95 5.53
N ASP A 98 -5.22 -9.07 5.61
CA ASP A 98 -4.55 -10.07 6.44
C ASP A 98 -4.78 -9.81 7.93
N ARG A 99 -5.66 -10.62 8.53
CA ARG A 99 -6.07 -10.61 9.94
C ARG A 99 -5.35 -11.75 10.67
N HIS A 100 -4.07 -11.60 10.92
CA HIS A 100 -3.29 -12.52 11.75
C HIS A 100 -2.80 -11.84 13.02
#